data_AF-A0A2D9WAW1-F1
#
_entry.id   AF-A0A2D9WAW1-F1
#
_cell.length_a   1.000
_cell.length_b   1.000
_cell.length_c   1.000
_cell.angle_alpha   90.00
_cell.angle_beta   90.00
_cell.angle_gamma   90.00
#
_symmetry.space_group_name_H-M   'P 1'
#
loop_
_entity.id
_entity.type
_entity.pdbx_description
1 polymer ?
#
loop_
_entity_poly.entity_id
_entity_poly.type
_entity_poly.pdbx_seq_one_letter_code
_entity_poly.pdbx_strand_id
1 'polypeptide(L)'
;MSLATETTNLDILSHGWLNLGLSQHSWPDEGVSEGRRSRIGVRLKETITLLNRLWSEDEVSFKGNHHHLERPTDVRPFQEGGIPLIVAGVTSLAVNLTATLAYGWVHPS
;
A
#
# COMPACT_ATOMS: atom_id res chain seq x y z
N MET A 1 -11.22 -4.13 3.87
CA MET A 1 -11.91 -4.45 2.60
C MET A 1 -12.23 -3.20 1.80
N SER A 2 -12.78 -2.12 2.37
CA SER A 2 -13.25 -0.99 1.55
C SER A 2 -12.16 -0.31 0.69
N LEU A 3 -10.94 -0.08 1.19
CA LEU A 3 -9.89 0.58 0.39
C LEU A 3 -9.53 -0.17 -0.91
N ALA A 4 -9.37 -1.50 -0.85
CA ALA A 4 -9.03 -2.30 -2.02
C ALA A 4 -10.15 -2.24 -3.08
N THR A 5 -11.41 -2.37 -2.65
CA THR A 5 -12.58 -2.28 -3.52
C THR A 5 -12.79 -0.86 -4.09
N GLU A 6 -12.64 0.17 -3.26
CA GLU A 6 -12.78 1.57 -3.66
C GLU A 6 -11.75 1.95 -4.73
N THR A 7 -10.49 1.58 -4.51
CA THR A 7 -9.39 1.86 -5.45
C THR A 7 -9.55 1.06 -6.73
N THR A 8 -9.98 -0.20 -6.67
CA THR A 8 -10.36 -0.98 -7.85
C THR A 8 -11.47 -0.30 -8.65
N ASN A 9 -12.52 0.19 -7.99
CA ASN A 9 -13.61 0.88 -8.68
C ASN A 9 -13.15 2.17 -9.34
N LEU A 10 -12.32 2.97 -8.65
CA LEU A 10 -11.72 4.18 -9.21
C LEU A 10 -10.80 3.85 -10.39
N ASP A 11 -10.04 2.76 -10.30
CA ASP A 11 -9.19 2.29 -11.38
C ASP A 11 -10.01 1.92 -12.63
N ILE A 12 -11.10 1.17 -12.45
CA ILE A 12 -12.05 0.82 -13.52
C ILE A 12 -12.65 2.09 -14.13
N LEU A 13 -13.17 3.00 -13.32
CA LEU A 13 -13.80 4.25 -13.80
C LEU A 13 -12.80 5.16 -14.53
N SER A 14 -11.55 5.17 -14.08
CA SER A 14 -10.48 5.95 -14.70
C SER A 14 -9.82 5.26 -15.88
N HIS A 15 -10.25 4.04 -16.25
CA HIS A 15 -9.63 3.24 -17.31
C HIS A 15 -8.13 3.02 -17.08
N GLY A 16 -7.75 2.74 -15.84
CA GLY A 16 -6.38 2.42 -15.46
C GLY A 16 -5.46 3.60 -15.22
N TRP A 17 -6.00 4.81 -15.00
CA TRP A 17 -5.19 6.02 -14.77
C TRP A 17 -4.86 6.27 -13.29
N LEU A 18 -5.25 5.36 -12.40
CA LEU A 18 -5.05 5.53 -10.98
C LEU A 18 -3.64 5.10 -10.56
N ASN A 19 -2.93 6.00 -9.86
CA ASN A 19 -1.76 5.66 -9.05
C ASN A 19 -2.13 5.91 -7.58
N LEU A 20 -1.90 4.93 -6.70
CA LEU A 20 -2.26 5.03 -5.29
C LEU A 20 -1.05 5.43 -4.43
N GLY A 21 -1.09 6.65 -3.89
CA GLY A 21 -0.10 7.13 -2.93
C GLY A 21 -0.41 6.72 -1.49
N LEU A 22 0.55 6.13 -0.78
CA LEU A 22 0.44 5.79 0.64
C LEU A 22 1.65 6.31 1.42
N SER A 23 1.42 6.81 2.64
CA SER A 23 2.47 7.17 3.60
C SER A 23 2.08 6.66 4.99
N GLN A 24 3.06 6.64 5.90
CA GLN A 24 2.82 6.18 7.27
C GLN A 24 2.40 7.32 8.20
N HIS A 25 2.85 8.55 7.96
CA HIS A 25 2.57 9.70 8.81
C HIS A 25 2.29 10.96 7.99
N SER A 26 1.66 11.93 8.64
CA SER A 26 1.58 13.30 8.15
C SER A 26 2.93 13.98 8.34
N TRP A 27 3.47 14.54 7.26
CA TRP A 27 4.59 15.48 7.29
C TRP A 27 4.18 16.69 8.18
N PRO A 28 4.92 17.10 9.25
CA PRO A 28 6.36 17.06 9.52
C PRO A 28 6.85 16.02 10.57
N ASP A 29 5.97 15.15 11.08
CA ASP A 29 6.34 14.19 12.14
C ASP A 29 7.16 12.98 11.62
N GLU A 30 7.30 12.88 10.30
CA GLU A 30 7.82 11.70 9.61
C GLU A 30 9.35 11.50 9.75
N GLY A 31 10.10 12.50 10.21
CA GLY A 31 11.55 12.39 10.50
C GLY A 31 11.92 12.31 11.98
N VAL A 32 11.04 12.76 12.88
CA VAL A 32 11.32 12.80 14.33
C VAL A 32 11.17 11.42 15.00
N SER A 33 10.40 10.53 14.36
CA SER A 33 10.00 9.23 14.92
C SER A 33 10.98 8.08 14.63
N GLU A 34 11.91 8.23 13.66
CA GLU A 34 12.84 7.18 13.22
C GLU A 34 13.75 6.67 14.37
N GLY A 35 14.01 7.52 15.37
CA GLY A 35 14.79 7.15 16.55
C GLY A 35 14.04 6.43 17.67
N ARG A 36 12.70 6.23 17.62
CA ARG A 36 11.93 5.90 18.84
C ARG A 36 11.11 4.61 18.87
N ARG A 37 10.90 3.84 17.79
CA ARG A 37 10.10 2.60 17.87
C ARG A 37 10.46 1.53 16.81
N SER A 38 10.77 0.30 17.24
CA SER A 38 11.03 -0.85 16.35
C SER A 38 9.82 -1.36 15.56
N ARG A 39 8.65 -0.73 15.71
CA ARG A 39 7.38 -1.12 15.07
C ARG A 39 6.89 -0.12 14.02
N ILE A 40 7.63 0.96 13.78
CA ILE A 40 7.33 1.93 12.71
C ILE A 40 7.48 1.19 11.36
N GLY A 41 6.49 1.28 10.49
CA GLY A 41 6.51 0.69 9.15
C GLY A 41 5.81 -0.64 9.00
N VAL A 42 5.62 -1.38 10.10
CA VAL A 42 5.05 -2.73 10.04
C VAL A 42 3.64 -2.69 9.47
N ARG A 43 2.81 -1.72 9.90
CA ARG A 43 1.46 -1.55 9.37
C ARG A 43 1.43 -1.14 7.90
N LEU A 44 2.29 -0.21 7.48
CA LEU A 44 2.34 0.23 6.08
C LEU A 44 2.79 -0.92 5.17
N LYS A 45 3.85 -1.63 5.57
CA LYS A 45 4.32 -2.84 4.89
C LYS A 45 3.21 -3.88 4.73
N GLU A 46 2.55 -4.25 5.84
CA GLU A 46 1.45 -5.22 5.80
C GLU A 46 0.29 -4.74 4.91
N THR A 47 -0.01 -3.44 4.90
CA THR A 47 -1.04 -2.85 4.04
C THR A 47 -0.69 -2.97 2.55
N ILE A 48 0.52 -2.54 2.17
CA ILE A 48 1.00 -2.60 0.78
C ILE A 48 1.03 -4.05 0.28
N THR A 49 1.57 -4.96 1.09
CA THR A 49 1.58 -6.38 0.77
C THR A 49 0.17 -6.91 0.56
N LEU A 50 -0.76 -6.60 1.45
CA LEU A 50 -2.13 -7.09 1.34
C LEU A 50 -2.86 -6.52 0.12
N LEU A 51 -2.69 -5.23 -0.20
CA LEU A 51 -3.29 -4.61 -1.38
C LEU A 51 -2.79 -5.24 -2.69
N ASN A 52 -1.47 -5.39 -2.84
CA ASN A 52 -0.88 -6.04 -4.02
C ASN A 52 -1.49 -7.43 -4.23
N ARG A 53 -1.56 -8.24 -3.16
CA ARG A 53 -2.14 -9.59 -3.24
C ARG A 53 -3.63 -9.55 -3.62
N LEU A 54 -4.42 -8.65 -3.00
CA LEU A 54 -5.85 -8.55 -3.28
C LEU A 54 -6.14 -8.15 -4.73
N TRP A 55 -5.26 -7.38 -5.36
CA TRP A 55 -5.42 -6.99 -6.76
C TRP A 55 -4.91 -8.03 -7.75
N SER A 56 -3.93 -8.86 -7.38
CA SER A 56 -3.28 -9.81 -8.31
C SER A 56 -3.68 -11.29 -8.13
N GLU A 57 -4.10 -11.71 -6.93
CA GLU A 57 -4.45 -13.12 -6.62
C GLU A 57 -5.96 -13.35 -6.56
N ASP A 58 -6.43 -14.53 -6.99
CA ASP A 58 -7.89 -14.82 -7.07
C ASP A 58 -8.50 -15.03 -5.68
N GLU A 59 -7.72 -15.59 -4.75
CA GLU A 59 -8.12 -15.77 -3.37
C GLU A 59 -6.97 -15.36 -2.44
N VAL A 60 -7.26 -14.43 -1.53
CA VAL A 60 -6.28 -13.97 -0.55
C VAL A 60 -6.75 -14.27 0.86
N SER A 61 -5.91 -15.04 1.57
CA SER A 61 -5.96 -15.14 3.03
C SER A 61 -4.70 -14.47 3.59
N PHE A 62 -4.89 -13.67 4.65
CA PHE A 62 -3.83 -12.88 5.24
C PHE A 62 -3.94 -12.83 6.76
N LYS A 63 -2.84 -13.09 7.46
CA LYS A 63 -2.74 -13.03 8.92
C LYS A 63 -1.48 -12.27 9.30
N GLY A 64 -1.62 -10.95 9.43
CA GLY A 64 -0.61 -10.03 9.93
C GLY A 64 -0.89 -9.57 11.36
N ASN A 65 -0.04 -8.69 11.87
CA ASN A 65 -0.22 -8.09 13.19
C ASN A 65 -1.28 -6.98 13.17
N HIS A 66 -1.53 -6.38 12.01
CA HIS A 66 -2.45 -5.26 11.83
C HIS A 66 -3.64 -5.58 10.94
N HIS A 67 -3.49 -6.54 10.02
CA HIS A 67 -4.57 -6.97 9.13
C HIS A 67 -4.80 -8.47 9.27
N HIS A 68 -6.07 -8.85 9.41
CA HIS A 68 -6.48 -10.25 9.38
C HIS A 68 -7.67 -10.41 8.44
N LEU A 69 -7.57 -11.40 7.57
CA LEU A 69 -8.46 -11.55 6.43
C LEU A 69 -8.55 -13.03 6.08
N GLU A 70 -9.74 -13.60 6.21
CA GLU A 70 -10.03 -14.97 5.77
C GLU A 70 -11.00 -14.88 4.59
N ARG A 71 -10.44 -15.02 3.38
CA ARG A 71 -11.09 -15.02 2.04
C ARG A 71 -12.01 -13.84 1.71
N PRO A 72 -11.51 -12.78 1.06
CA PRO A 72 -12.32 -11.90 0.24
C PRO A 72 -11.97 -11.99 -1.25
N THR A 73 -13.02 -11.80 -2.04
CA THR A 73 -13.13 -11.86 -3.51
C THR A 73 -13.35 -10.43 -4.05
N ASP A 74 -13.66 -10.11 -5.32
CA ASP A 74 -13.71 -10.76 -6.65
C ASP A 74 -13.40 -9.68 -7.72
N VAL A 75 -13.02 -8.46 -7.29
CA VAL A 75 -12.96 -7.30 -8.17
C VAL A 75 -11.51 -7.00 -8.51
N ARG A 76 -11.18 -7.27 -9.76
CA ARG A 76 -9.88 -6.97 -10.36
C ARG A 76 -9.83 -5.51 -10.82
N PRO A 77 -8.70 -4.81 -10.60
CA PRO A 77 -8.47 -3.53 -11.25
C PRO A 77 -8.43 -3.69 -12.78
N PHE A 78 -8.61 -2.56 -13.47
CA PHE A 78 -8.41 -2.46 -14.91
C PHE A 78 -6.93 -2.66 -15.27
N GLN A 79 -6.02 -2.16 -14.43
CA GLN A 79 -4.58 -2.34 -14.60
C GLN A 79 -4.16 -3.79 -14.31
N GLU A 80 -3.57 -4.45 -15.31
CA GLU A 80 -3.02 -5.80 -15.17
C GLU A 80 -1.89 -5.84 -14.13
N GLY A 81 -1.92 -6.83 -13.23
CA GLY A 81 -0.94 -6.96 -12.16
C GLY A 81 -1.20 -6.09 -10.93
N GLY A 82 -2.20 -5.20 -10.97
CA GLY A 82 -2.63 -4.37 -9.85
C GLY A 82 -2.39 -2.87 -10.05
N ILE A 83 -2.92 -2.07 -9.12
CA ILE A 83 -2.82 -0.60 -9.16
C ILE A 83 -1.40 -0.19 -8.69
N PRO A 84 -0.66 0.63 -9.45
CA PRO A 84 0.66 1.09 -9.04
C PRO A 84 0.62 1.82 -7.70
N LEU A 85 1.39 1.32 -6.74
CA LEU A 85 1.56 1.91 -5.41
C LEU A 85 2.76 2.83 -5.37
N ILE A 86 2.58 4.03 -4.85
CA ILE A 86 3.65 5.00 -4.62
C ILE A 86 3.78 5.22 -3.12
N VAL A 87 4.98 5.06 -2.57
CA VAL A 87 5.23 5.34 -1.15
C VAL A 87 5.77 6.75 -1.02
N ALA A 88 5.10 7.58 -0.23
CA ALA A 88 5.61 8.88 0.16
C ALA A 88 6.28 8.80 1.54
N GLY A 89 7.41 9.49 1.68
CA GLY A 89 8.09 9.66 2.98
C GLY A 89 9.58 9.94 2.86
N VAL A 90 10.20 10.37 3.96
CA VAL A 90 11.63 10.77 4.00
C VAL A 90 12.54 9.75 4.71
N THR A 91 11.95 8.69 5.26
CA THR A 91 12.67 7.70 6.09
C THR A 91 13.34 6.62 5.25
N SER A 92 14.38 6.00 5.78
CA SER A 92 15.03 4.85 5.13
C SER A 92 14.05 3.69 4.95
N LEU A 93 13.12 3.54 5.89
CA LEU A 93 12.02 2.60 5.81
C LEU A 93 11.11 2.84 4.58
N ALA A 94 10.71 4.08 4.31
CA ALA A 94 9.85 4.41 3.16
C ALA A 94 10.55 4.07 1.83
N VAL A 95 11.85 4.38 1.73
CA VAL A 95 12.69 4.03 0.57
C VAL A 95 12.79 2.50 0.42
N ASN A 96 13.06 1.78 1.52
CA ASN A 96 13.16 0.32 1.50
C ASN A 96 11.83 -0.37 1.12
N LEU A 97 10.70 0.15 1.60
CA LEU A 97 9.38 -0.37 1.22
C LEU A 97 9.11 -0.15 -0.26
N THR A 98 9.50 1.01 -0.79
CA THR A 98 9.39 1.26 -2.23
C THR A 98 10.18 0.24 -3.01
N ALA A 99 11.47 0.09 -2.70
CA ALA A 99 12.39 -0.78 -3.43
C ALA A 99 11.96 -2.26 -3.44
N THR A 100 11.09 -2.68 -2.52
CA THR A 100 10.70 -4.09 -2.35
C THR A 100 9.24 -4.37 -2.70
N LEU A 101 8.34 -3.40 -2.56
CA LEU A 101 6.90 -3.67 -2.56
C LEU A 101 6.06 -2.64 -3.34
N ALA A 102 6.64 -1.54 -3.81
CA ALA A 102 5.89 -0.48 -4.46
C ALA A 102 6.49 -0.11 -5.83
N TYR A 103 5.71 0.58 -6.64
CA TYR A 103 6.09 1.00 -7.99
C TYR A 103 7.05 2.20 -7.96
N GLY A 104 6.87 3.11 -7.00
CA GLY A 104 7.66 4.33 -6.94
C GLY A 104 7.69 4.98 -5.57
N TRP A 105 8.58 5.96 -5.44
CA TRP A 105 8.77 6.76 -4.24
C TRP A 105 8.55 8.23 -4.55
N VAL A 106 7.93 8.96 -3.63
CA VAL A 106 7.78 10.41 -3.70
C VAL A 106 8.39 11.04 -2.46
N HIS A 107 9.33 11.96 -2.68
CA HIS A 107 9.83 12.82 -1.63
C HIS A 107 8.79 13.92 -1.32
N PRO A 108 8.33 14.08 -0.07
CA PRO A 108 7.54 15.22 0.33
C PRO A 108 8.48 16.43 0.51
N SER A 109 8.62 17.23 -0.55
CA SER A 109 9.36 18.51 -0.57
C SER A 109 8.46 19.64 -1.06
#